data_AF-A0A8D2LGF7-F1
#
_entry.id   AF-A0A8D2LGF7-F1
#
_cell.length_a   1.000
_cell.length_b   1.000
_cell.length_c   1.000
_cell.angle_alpha   90.00
_cell.angle_beta   90.00
_cell.angle_gamma   90.00
#
_symmetry.space_group_name_H-M   'P 1'
#
loop_
_entity.id
_entity.type
_entity.pdbx_description
1 polymer ?
#
loop_
_entity_poly.entity_id
_entity_poly.type
_entity_poly.pdbx_seq_one_letter_code
_entity_poly.pdbx_strand_id
1 'polypeptide(L)'
;MQLFCSGLPSRPPLRSYLPWQVVISVLDGPPPPRDSASRFPAPPHDFLTVSLLLKLLQALFSLRFAIVSSSDSLERMQASTVLAATWLLFLVAAGAPGQYSKPAFTPIFTRQPFMVAWNVPTQDCEPRFKVQLDFSVFDVHASPNEGYVDQDVTIFYRERLGLYPYYDEQKVAVNGGVPQNSSLKQHLAHLCGGIKKYIRSETKEGLAIIDWEEWRPIWIRNWVPKDIYRNASCQLVLTRRPGLPEAQVKKAAQYEFETSASEFMKETLRHAKNFRPQQLWGYYLFPDCYNRDYSKNQESYTGECPDVEKTRNDYLSWLWKESTALYPSIYLEDILANTTNGHRFVRSRVKEALRISQQHHDKYMLPIFVYTRPTYLRKQAVLSQMDLISTIGESAALGAAGAIFWAESENTGSRETCQTIKNYIEGDLGHYIINVTTAAKLCSQTLCNSHGRCVRQDSDANVFLHLNPASFQIYRNEGKPLLMPRGKLSHSDKAFLEKNFQCHCYQGWYGEGCEVPLNPPGGGPCLSCTLGLQLLITLSLLACLH
;
A
#
# COMPACT_ATOMS: atom_id res chain seq x y z
N MET A 1 -27.45 64.49 12.67
CA MET A 1 -26.04 64.40 13.05
C MET A 1 -25.98 63.71 14.40
N GLN A 2 -25.47 62.46 14.44
CA GLN A 2 -25.21 61.56 15.59
C GLN A 2 -26.32 61.30 16.64
N LEU A 3 -26.82 60.05 16.71
CA LEU A 3 -26.54 59.07 17.79
C LEU A 3 -27.37 57.77 17.68
N PHE A 4 -26.76 56.67 18.15
CA PHE A 4 -27.24 55.30 18.44
C PHE A 4 -27.70 54.36 17.31
N CYS A 5 -27.00 53.23 17.18
CA CYS A 5 -27.64 51.92 16.95
C CYS A 5 -26.74 50.75 17.41
N SER A 6 -27.25 50.04 18.40
CA SER A 6 -26.91 48.69 18.85
C SER A 6 -27.28 47.63 17.81
N GLY A 7 -26.54 46.51 17.74
CA GLY A 7 -26.99 45.31 17.03
C GLY A 7 -25.89 44.29 16.75
N LEU A 8 -25.72 43.31 17.65
CA LEU A 8 -25.08 42.02 17.38
C LEU A 8 -25.84 41.26 16.26
N PRO A 9 -25.15 40.41 15.49
CA PRO A 9 -25.70 39.09 15.26
C PRO A 9 -24.69 37.94 15.48
N SER A 10 -25.11 37.02 16.34
CA SER A 10 -25.15 35.54 16.16
C SER A 10 -23.99 34.82 15.45
N ARG A 11 -23.38 33.92 16.23
CA ARG A 11 -22.55 32.77 15.83
C ARG A 11 -23.17 31.91 14.72
N PRO A 12 -22.39 31.36 13.78
CA PRO A 12 -22.79 30.18 13.03
C PRO A 12 -22.48 28.89 13.82
N PRO A 13 -23.17 27.77 13.54
CA PRO A 13 -23.18 26.60 14.41
C PRO A 13 -21.99 25.66 14.20
N LEU A 14 -21.72 24.91 15.27
CA LEU A 14 -20.83 23.75 15.33
C LEU A 14 -21.21 22.71 14.27
N ARG A 15 -20.22 22.28 13.47
CA ARG A 15 -20.31 21.07 12.64
C ARG A 15 -20.36 19.85 13.55
N SER A 16 -21.56 19.30 13.73
CA SER A 16 -21.77 17.94 14.21
C SER A 16 -21.56 16.99 13.04
N TYR A 17 -20.47 16.23 13.05
CA TYR A 17 -20.50 14.91 12.44
C TYR A 17 -21.35 14.03 13.38
N LEU A 18 -22.27 13.26 12.81
CA LEU A 18 -23.11 12.29 13.50
C LEU A 18 -23.16 11.00 12.66
N PRO A 19 -23.31 9.84 13.32
CA PRO A 19 -22.85 8.57 12.79
C PRO A 19 -23.79 7.99 11.74
N TRP A 20 -23.18 7.46 10.68
CA TRP A 20 -23.82 6.74 9.59
C TRP A 20 -24.62 5.52 10.11
N GLN A 21 -25.94 5.60 10.05
CA GLN A 21 -26.84 4.45 10.15
C GLN A 21 -26.83 3.68 8.83
N VAL A 22 -26.47 2.40 8.86
CA VAL A 22 -26.82 1.46 7.79
C VAL A 22 -28.10 0.75 8.19
N VAL A 23 -29.15 1.00 7.42
CA VAL A 23 -30.39 0.22 7.42
C VAL A 23 -30.08 -1.17 6.89
N ILE A 24 -30.26 -2.19 7.74
CA ILE A 24 -30.29 -3.59 7.32
C ILE A 24 -31.66 -3.83 6.68
N SER A 25 -31.70 -3.89 5.34
CA SER A 25 -32.86 -4.44 4.63
C SER A 25 -32.54 -5.87 4.20
N VAL A 26 -33.15 -6.81 4.94
CA VAL A 26 -33.35 -8.22 4.61
C VAL A 26 -34.24 -8.31 3.38
N LEU A 27 -33.81 -9.02 2.34
CA LEU A 27 -34.73 -9.62 1.35
C LEU A 27 -34.20 -10.99 0.94
N ASP A 28 -34.87 -12.02 1.45
CA ASP A 28 -34.82 -13.39 0.95
C ASP A 28 -35.42 -13.48 -0.46
N GLY A 29 -34.73 -14.20 -1.35
CA GLY A 29 -35.22 -14.59 -2.67
C GLY A 29 -34.44 -15.83 -3.15
N PRO A 30 -35.10 -16.84 -3.74
CA PRO A 30 -34.54 -18.18 -3.92
C PRO A 30 -33.51 -18.24 -5.07
N PRO A 31 -32.62 -19.25 -5.08
CA PRO A 31 -31.56 -19.34 -6.09
C PRO A 31 -32.13 -19.73 -7.46
N PRO A 32 -31.66 -19.14 -8.57
CA PRO A 32 -31.99 -19.62 -9.90
C PRO A 32 -31.17 -20.88 -10.27
N PRO A 33 -31.68 -21.74 -11.16
CA PRO A 33 -31.20 -23.11 -11.35
C PRO A 33 -29.92 -23.21 -12.19
N ARG A 34 -29.18 -24.28 -11.97
CA ARG A 34 -28.10 -24.78 -12.85
C ARG A 34 -28.75 -25.51 -14.04
N ASP A 35 -28.40 -25.13 -15.28
CA ASP A 35 -27.79 -26.06 -16.24
C ASP A 35 -27.50 -25.46 -17.63
N SER A 36 -26.44 -26.04 -18.23
CA SER A 36 -26.15 -26.23 -19.65
C SER A 36 -25.60 -25.08 -20.53
N ALA A 37 -24.26 -25.12 -20.65
CA ALA A 37 -23.46 -25.05 -21.88
C ALA A 37 -24.04 -24.38 -23.14
N SER A 38 -23.48 -23.22 -23.50
CA SER A 38 -23.19 -22.88 -24.91
C SER A 38 -22.14 -21.76 -25.04
N ARG A 39 -21.02 -22.13 -25.69
CA ARG A 39 -20.02 -21.35 -26.45
C ARG A 39 -19.71 -19.90 -26.03
N PHE A 40 -18.54 -19.71 -25.43
CA PHE A 40 -17.82 -18.44 -25.41
C PHE A 40 -16.98 -18.24 -26.70
N PRO A 41 -16.82 -16.99 -27.19
CA PRO A 41 -15.76 -16.63 -28.13
C PRO A 41 -14.41 -16.46 -27.41
N ALA A 42 -13.34 -16.67 -28.17
CA ALA A 42 -11.94 -16.81 -27.75
C ALA A 42 -11.35 -15.65 -26.91
N PRO A 43 -10.38 -15.95 -26.01
CA PRO A 43 -9.52 -14.94 -25.39
C PRO A 43 -8.29 -14.59 -26.27
N PRO A 44 -7.70 -13.39 -26.09
CA PRO A 44 -6.52 -12.97 -26.83
C PRO A 44 -5.21 -13.47 -26.19
N HIS A 45 -4.25 -13.81 -27.05
CA HIS A 45 -2.79 -13.84 -26.86
C HIS A 45 -2.20 -14.50 -25.60
N ASP A 46 -2.14 -15.84 -25.61
CA ASP A 46 -1.07 -16.62 -24.96
C ASP A 46 -0.77 -17.95 -25.70
N PHE A 47 -1.07 -18.01 -27.01
CA PHE A 47 -0.88 -19.21 -27.84
C PHE A 47 0.51 -19.33 -28.49
N LEU A 48 1.38 -18.32 -28.33
CA LEU A 48 2.69 -18.29 -28.98
C LEU A 48 3.74 -19.17 -28.29
N THR A 49 3.57 -19.53 -27.01
CA THR A 49 4.56 -20.33 -26.27
C THR A 49 4.33 -21.83 -26.43
N VAL A 50 3.08 -22.30 -26.40
CA VAL A 50 2.75 -23.73 -26.53
C VAL A 50 2.88 -24.21 -27.99
N SER A 51 2.53 -23.37 -28.97
CA SER A 51 2.73 -23.69 -30.40
C SER A 51 4.21 -23.77 -30.78
N LEU A 52 5.06 -22.93 -30.17
CA LEU A 52 6.51 -22.96 -30.39
C LEU A 52 7.14 -24.22 -29.77
N LEU A 53 6.69 -24.61 -28.57
CA LEU A 53 7.13 -25.84 -27.90
C LEU A 53 6.73 -27.11 -28.66
N LEU A 54 5.51 -27.18 -29.20
CA LEU A 54 5.10 -28.31 -30.05
C LEU A 54 5.87 -28.36 -31.38
N LYS A 55 6.14 -27.20 -32.00
CA LYS A 55 6.95 -27.13 -33.23
C LYS A 55 8.42 -27.49 -32.99
N LEU A 56 8.99 -27.14 -31.84
CA LEU A 56 10.33 -27.55 -31.42
C LEU A 56 10.41 -29.07 -31.15
N LEU A 57 9.39 -29.65 -30.51
CA LEU A 57 9.29 -31.09 -30.29
C LEU A 57 9.10 -31.87 -31.59
N GLN A 58 8.33 -31.36 -32.56
CA GLN A 58 8.23 -31.94 -33.90
C GLN A 58 9.54 -31.84 -34.68
N ALA A 59 10.26 -30.71 -34.62
CA ALA A 59 11.56 -30.53 -35.27
C ALA A 59 12.63 -31.48 -34.68
N LEU A 60 12.63 -31.71 -33.36
CA LEU A 60 13.50 -32.66 -32.69
C LEU A 60 13.19 -34.13 -33.05
N PHE A 61 11.91 -34.47 -33.28
CA PHE A 61 11.51 -35.80 -33.77
C PHE A 61 11.89 -36.02 -35.24
N SER A 62 11.81 -34.99 -36.09
CA SER A 62 12.25 -35.07 -37.49
C SER A 62 13.78 -35.19 -37.63
N LEU A 63 14.56 -34.60 -36.72
CA LEU A 63 16.01 -34.77 -36.72
C LEU A 63 16.45 -36.21 -36.36
N ARG A 64 15.68 -36.94 -35.53
CA ARG A 64 15.97 -38.35 -35.20
C ARG A 64 15.84 -39.29 -36.39
N PHE A 65 15.00 -38.98 -37.37
CA PHE A 65 14.81 -39.83 -38.56
C PHE A 65 15.85 -39.62 -39.66
N ALA A 66 16.55 -38.49 -39.67
CA ALA A 66 17.55 -38.18 -40.70
C ALA A 66 18.96 -38.76 -40.40
N ILE A 67 19.20 -39.30 -39.20
CA ILE A 67 20.55 -39.69 -38.73
C ILE A 67 20.84 -41.20 -38.90
N VAL A 68 19.90 -42.01 -39.39
CA VAL A 68 20.08 -43.48 -39.52
C VAL A 68 20.78 -43.91 -40.82
N SER A 69 21.31 -42.99 -41.64
CA SER A 69 22.07 -43.36 -42.84
C SER A 69 23.28 -42.46 -43.07
N SER A 70 24.39 -42.79 -42.42
CA SER A 70 25.77 -42.63 -42.92
C SER A 70 26.78 -42.93 -41.80
N SER A 71 27.89 -43.55 -42.18
CA SER A 71 28.99 -44.00 -41.32
C SER A 71 29.92 -42.87 -40.84
N ASP A 72 29.35 -41.71 -40.52
CA ASP A 72 30.04 -40.50 -40.01
C ASP A 72 29.39 -40.01 -38.69
N SER A 73 28.68 -40.92 -38.03
CA SER A 73 27.67 -40.61 -37.01
C SER A 73 28.20 -40.57 -35.56
N LEU A 74 29.41 -41.07 -35.29
CA LEU A 74 29.92 -41.15 -33.92
C LEU A 74 30.49 -39.83 -33.40
N GLU A 75 31.27 -39.10 -34.22
CA GLU A 75 31.82 -37.78 -33.84
C GLU A 75 30.73 -36.70 -33.78
N ARG A 76 29.75 -36.73 -34.70
CA ARG A 76 28.60 -35.82 -34.68
C ARG A 76 27.65 -36.09 -33.50
N MET A 77 27.47 -37.34 -33.08
CA MET A 77 26.69 -37.67 -31.87
C MET A 77 27.38 -37.19 -30.59
N GLN A 78 28.72 -37.27 -30.51
CA GLN A 78 29.48 -36.74 -29.36
C GLN A 78 29.39 -35.21 -29.30
N ALA A 79 29.53 -34.50 -30.42
CA ALA A 79 29.36 -33.04 -30.46
C ALA A 79 27.94 -32.61 -30.07
N SER A 80 26.91 -33.34 -30.55
CA SER A 80 25.50 -33.05 -30.26
C SER A 80 25.11 -33.32 -28.80
N THR A 81 25.70 -34.35 -28.18
CA THR A 81 25.48 -34.67 -26.76
C THR A 81 26.23 -33.71 -25.84
N VAL A 82 27.42 -33.24 -26.22
CA VAL A 82 28.14 -32.18 -25.51
C VAL A 82 27.39 -30.85 -25.60
N LEU A 83 26.83 -30.51 -26.76
CA LEU A 83 25.98 -29.33 -26.93
C LEU A 83 24.68 -29.41 -26.11
N ALA A 84 24.02 -30.57 -26.07
CA ALA A 84 22.83 -30.76 -25.26
C ALA A 84 23.13 -30.73 -23.75
N ALA A 85 24.24 -31.33 -23.32
CA ALA A 85 24.69 -31.32 -21.93
C ALA A 85 25.13 -29.93 -21.47
N THR A 86 25.81 -29.17 -22.33
CA THR A 86 26.15 -27.76 -22.07
C THR A 86 24.90 -26.88 -22.03
N TRP A 87 23.91 -27.09 -22.91
CA TRP A 87 22.61 -26.41 -22.84
C TRP A 87 21.81 -26.75 -21.57
N LEU A 88 21.84 -28.00 -21.11
CA LEU A 88 21.23 -28.43 -19.85
C LEU A 88 21.97 -27.83 -18.64
N LEU A 89 23.30 -27.78 -18.66
CA LEU A 89 24.12 -27.07 -17.68
C LEU A 89 23.84 -25.55 -17.72
N PHE A 90 23.60 -24.96 -18.88
CA PHE A 90 23.17 -23.57 -19.03
C PHE A 90 21.79 -23.33 -18.43
N LEU A 91 20.82 -24.25 -18.61
CA LEU A 91 19.49 -24.14 -18.01
C LEU A 91 19.50 -24.37 -16.48
N VAL A 92 20.44 -25.17 -15.97
CA VAL A 92 20.64 -25.42 -14.53
C VAL A 92 21.44 -24.28 -13.88
N ALA A 93 22.43 -23.71 -14.57
CA ALA A 93 23.22 -22.56 -14.11
C ALA A 93 22.48 -21.23 -14.28
N ALA A 94 21.61 -21.12 -15.29
CA ALA A 94 20.54 -20.13 -15.38
C ALA A 94 19.31 -20.56 -14.56
N GLY A 95 19.53 -21.38 -13.52
CA GLY A 95 18.58 -21.61 -12.45
C GLY A 95 17.92 -20.28 -12.11
N ALA A 96 16.58 -20.30 -12.10
CA ALA A 96 15.71 -19.14 -12.01
C ALA A 96 16.40 -18.05 -11.20
N PRO A 97 16.59 -16.81 -11.74
CA PRO A 97 17.24 -15.75 -10.99
C PRO A 97 16.57 -15.75 -9.63
N GLY A 98 17.30 -16.16 -8.58
CA GLY A 98 16.75 -16.23 -7.24
C GLY A 98 16.08 -14.89 -7.04
N GLN A 99 14.77 -14.87 -6.79
CA GLN A 99 13.97 -13.66 -6.88
C GLN A 99 14.59 -12.62 -5.95
N TYR A 100 15.49 -11.81 -6.49
CA TYR A 100 16.10 -10.72 -5.77
C TYR A 100 14.96 -9.75 -5.58
N SER A 101 14.39 -9.78 -4.38
CA SER A 101 13.38 -8.81 -3.97
C SER A 101 13.95 -7.43 -4.28
N LYS A 102 13.17 -6.62 -5.01
CA LYS A 102 13.58 -5.25 -5.32
C LYS A 102 13.99 -4.54 -4.04
N PRO A 103 15.01 -3.67 -4.06
CA PRO A 103 15.47 -3.01 -2.85
C PRO A 103 14.35 -2.20 -2.20
N ALA A 104 14.35 -2.13 -0.87
CA ALA A 104 13.47 -1.26 -0.10
C ALA A 104 13.80 0.21 -0.39
N PHE A 105 12.78 1.06 -0.41
CA PHE A 105 13.00 2.50 -0.46
C PHE A 105 13.75 3.00 0.78
N THR A 106 14.72 3.89 0.59
CA THR A 106 15.52 4.44 1.68
C THR A 106 14.65 5.32 2.59
N PRO A 107 14.74 5.20 3.93
CA PRO A 107 13.91 6.00 4.83
C PRO A 107 14.15 7.51 4.68
N ILE A 108 13.08 8.28 4.44
CA ILE A 108 13.10 9.75 4.26
C ILE A 108 12.96 10.54 5.58
N PHE A 109 12.58 9.90 6.68
CA PHE A 109 12.54 10.53 8.00
C PHE A 109 13.47 9.83 8.97
N THR A 110 14.21 10.62 9.76
CA THR A 110 14.97 10.20 10.97
C THR A 110 15.91 8.99 10.79
N ARG A 111 16.13 8.53 9.55
CA ARG A 111 16.76 7.26 9.16
C ARG A 111 16.22 6.04 9.92
N GLN A 112 14.94 6.07 10.30
CA GLN A 112 14.31 4.97 11.05
C GLN A 112 13.83 3.85 10.10
N PRO A 113 14.07 2.58 10.43
CA PRO A 113 13.57 1.47 9.60
C PRO A 113 12.05 1.35 9.57
N PHE A 114 11.40 1.72 10.68
CA PHE A 114 9.95 1.72 10.85
C PHE A 114 9.54 3.02 11.56
N MET A 115 8.86 3.90 10.83
CA MET A 115 8.46 5.22 11.29
C MET A 115 7.02 5.22 11.84
N VAL A 116 6.75 5.90 12.95
CA VAL A 116 5.39 6.07 13.46
C VAL A 116 5.00 7.54 13.50
N ALA A 117 3.95 7.89 12.74
CA ALA A 117 3.42 9.24 12.66
C ALA A 117 2.10 9.39 13.42
N TRP A 118 1.93 10.51 14.10
CA TRP A 118 0.66 10.95 14.66
C TRP A 118 0.00 11.95 13.73
N ASN A 119 -1.16 11.62 13.17
CA ASN A 119 -1.98 12.50 12.31
C ASN A 119 -3.46 12.48 12.77
N VAL A 120 -3.67 12.63 14.08
CA VAL A 120 -4.98 12.63 14.73
C VAL A 120 -5.35 14.08 15.12
N PRO A 121 -6.59 14.55 14.91
CA PRO A 121 -7.01 15.95 15.13
C PRO A 121 -7.08 16.34 16.63
N THR A 122 -5.94 16.35 17.30
CA THR A 122 -5.78 16.57 18.75
C THR A 122 -5.42 18.01 19.12
N GLN A 123 -5.29 18.90 18.15
CA GLN A 123 -4.90 20.31 18.33
C GLN A 123 -5.79 21.10 19.30
N ASP A 124 -7.05 20.69 19.50
CA ASP A 124 -7.97 21.39 20.40
C ASP A 124 -7.84 20.92 21.86
N CYS A 125 -7.13 19.81 22.13
CA CYS A 125 -7.01 19.25 23.48
C CYS A 125 -6.42 20.23 24.50
N GLU A 126 -5.33 20.92 24.14
CA GLU A 126 -4.70 21.90 25.02
C GLU A 126 -5.49 23.21 25.14
N PRO A 127 -5.77 23.97 24.06
CA PRO A 127 -6.41 25.28 24.17
C PRO A 127 -7.83 25.20 24.74
N ARG A 128 -8.62 24.21 24.32
CA ARG A 128 -10.05 24.07 24.68
C ARG A 128 -10.27 23.27 25.96
N PHE A 129 -9.55 22.16 26.15
CA PHE A 129 -9.82 21.23 27.25
C PHE A 129 -8.74 21.21 28.35
N LYS A 130 -7.66 21.99 28.19
CA LYS A 130 -6.53 22.07 29.12
C LYS A 130 -5.84 20.72 29.32
N VAL A 131 -5.85 19.87 28.29
CA VAL A 131 -5.15 18.58 28.25
C VAL A 131 -3.99 18.69 27.29
N GLN A 132 -2.77 18.83 27.83
CA GLN A 132 -1.55 18.85 27.02
C GLN A 132 -1.11 17.43 26.68
N LEU A 133 -0.87 17.15 25.41
CA LEU A 133 -0.40 15.86 24.92
C LEU A 133 1.12 15.90 24.67
N ASP A 134 1.81 14.80 24.95
CA ASP A 134 3.23 14.65 24.62
C ASP A 134 3.41 13.73 23.42
N PHE A 135 3.89 14.29 22.30
CA PHE A 135 4.11 13.54 21.06
C PHE A 135 5.55 13.06 20.87
N SER A 136 6.41 13.17 21.87
CA SER A 136 7.84 12.84 21.77
C SER A 136 8.17 11.37 21.50
N VAL A 137 7.18 10.48 21.64
CA VAL A 137 7.30 9.06 21.28
C VAL A 137 7.11 8.79 19.78
N PHE A 138 6.52 9.73 19.04
CA PHE A 138 6.30 9.61 17.60
C PHE A 138 7.48 10.22 16.84
N ASP A 139 7.84 9.62 15.70
CA ASP A 139 8.87 10.17 14.82
C ASP A 139 8.38 11.45 14.13
N VAL A 140 7.08 11.51 13.85
CA VAL A 140 6.44 12.61 13.14
C VAL A 140 5.12 12.96 13.81
N HIS A 141 4.88 14.25 14.01
CA HIS A 141 3.61 14.78 14.50
C HIS A 141 3.02 15.75 13.47
N ALA A 142 1.77 15.51 13.10
CA ALA A 142 0.98 16.32 12.20
C ALA A 142 -0.48 16.39 12.68
N SER A 143 -1.22 17.35 12.13
CA SER A 143 -2.66 17.49 12.28
C SER A 143 -3.35 17.43 10.91
N PRO A 144 -4.45 16.68 10.77
CA PRO A 144 -5.21 16.63 9.53
C PRO A 144 -6.09 17.89 9.33
N ASN A 145 -6.12 18.81 10.29
CA ASN A 145 -6.93 20.01 10.21
C ASN A 145 -6.48 20.98 9.13
N GLU A 146 -7.44 21.70 8.56
CA GLU A 146 -7.21 22.55 7.39
C GLU A 146 -6.21 23.69 7.63
N GLY A 147 -6.14 24.19 8.87
CA GLY A 147 -5.24 25.29 9.25
C GLY A 147 -3.77 24.88 9.45
N TYR A 148 -3.47 23.58 9.47
CA TYR A 148 -2.12 23.07 9.71
C TYR A 148 -1.46 22.72 8.38
N VAL A 149 -0.40 23.44 8.05
CA VAL A 149 0.26 23.42 6.74
C VAL A 149 1.78 23.25 6.91
N ASP A 150 2.44 22.87 5.83
CA ASP A 150 3.90 22.64 5.74
C ASP A 150 4.41 21.57 6.71
N GLN A 151 3.58 20.55 6.93
CA GLN A 151 3.84 19.43 7.83
C GLN A 151 4.58 18.29 7.11
N ASP A 152 5.22 17.41 7.87
CA ASP A 152 5.92 16.23 7.32
C ASP A 152 4.94 15.17 6.82
N VAL A 153 3.71 15.15 7.37
CA VAL A 153 2.57 14.37 6.86
C VAL A 153 1.46 15.33 6.47
N THR A 154 1.08 15.32 5.20
CA THR A 154 0.01 16.15 4.65
C THR A 154 -1.07 15.28 4.05
N ILE A 155 -2.30 15.44 4.53
CA ILE A 155 -3.49 14.77 3.98
C ILE A 155 -4.37 15.77 3.22
N PHE A 156 -4.69 15.43 1.98
CA PHE A 156 -5.54 16.19 1.09
C PHE A 156 -6.91 15.53 0.99
N TYR A 157 -7.88 16.01 1.78
CA TYR A 157 -9.29 15.68 1.58
C TYR A 157 -9.81 16.23 0.24
N ARG A 158 -10.97 15.73 -0.19
CA ARG A 158 -11.59 16.02 -1.50
C ARG A 158 -11.61 17.50 -1.91
N GLU A 159 -11.81 18.44 -0.99
CA GLU A 159 -11.87 19.88 -1.30
C GLU A 159 -10.49 20.56 -1.39
N ARG A 160 -9.41 19.87 -1.02
CA ARG A 160 -8.08 20.47 -0.82
C ARG A 160 -7.12 20.31 -2.00
N LEU A 161 -7.48 19.50 -2.99
CA LEU A 161 -6.58 19.14 -4.10
C LEU A 161 -7.33 19.06 -5.43
N GLY A 162 -7.24 20.14 -6.22
CA GLY A 162 -7.87 20.22 -7.54
C GLY A 162 -9.40 20.29 -7.46
N LEU A 163 -10.06 20.00 -8.59
CA LEU A 163 -11.52 19.95 -8.70
C LEU A 163 -11.99 18.50 -8.77
N TYR A 164 -11.92 17.78 -7.66
CA TYR A 164 -12.34 16.38 -7.60
C TYR A 164 -13.87 16.29 -7.79
N PRO A 165 -14.39 15.41 -8.68
CA PRO A 165 -15.82 15.27 -8.89
C PRO A 165 -16.48 14.33 -7.91
N TYR A 166 -17.60 14.77 -7.32
CA TYR A 166 -18.34 13.99 -6.34
C TYR A 166 -19.79 14.45 -6.20
N TYR A 167 -20.59 13.70 -5.45
CA TYR A 167 -21.92 14.12 -5.00
C TYR A 167 -21.89 14.54 -3.54
N ASP A 168 -22.42 15.73 -3.23
CA ASP A 168 -22.53 16.21 -1.85
C ASP A 168 -23.61 15.46 -1.05
N GLU A 169 -23.83 15.88 0.21
CA GLU A 169 -24.80 15.26 1.11
C GLU A 169 -26.24 15.36 0.59
N GLN A 170 -26.54 16.39 -0.21
CA GLN A 170 -27.83 16.62 -0.87
C GLN A 170 -27.91 15.90 -2.22
N LYS A 171 -26.90 15.07 -2.55
CA LYS A 171 -26.76 14.33 -3.82
C LYS A 171 -26.67 15.27 -5.02
N VAL A 172 -26.18 16.48 -4.84
CA VAL A 172 -25.93 17.45 -5.91
C VAL A 172 -24.53 17.20 -6.47
N ALA A 173 -24.42 17.23 -7.79
CA ALA A 173 -23.16 17.02 -8.49
C ALA A 173 -22.22 18.22 -8.27
N VAL A 174 -21.08 17.97 -7.66
CA VAL A 174 -19.97 18.92 -7.53
C VAL A 174 -18.90 18.57 -8.56
N ASN A 175 -18.40 19.59 -9.26
CA ASN A 175 -17.42 19.47 -10.35
C ASN A 175 -17.83 18.48 -11.47
N GLY A 176 -19.13 18.22 -11.66
CA GLY A 176 -19.64 17.27 -12.66
C GLY A 176 -20.13 15.93 -12.08
N GLY A 177 -19.86 15.64 -10.80
CA GLY A 177 -20.35 14.47 -10.07
C GLY A 177 -19.62 13.17 -10.37
N VAL A 178 -19.31 12.91 -11.65
CA VAL A 178 -18.58 11.72 -12.13
C VAL A 178 -17.40 12.13 -13.00
N PRO A 179 -16.28 11.38 -13.02
CA PRO A 179 -15.06 11.78 -13.72
C PRO A 179 -15.26 12.03 -15.22
N GLN A 180 -16.07 11.24 -15.92
CA GLN A 180 -16.34 11.42 -17.36
C GLN A 180 -17.19 12.65 -17.70
N ASN A 181 -17.75 13.33 -16.71
CA ASN A 181 -18.53 14.56 -16.85
C ASN A 181 -17.79 15.79 -16.28
N SER A 182 -16.48 15.65 -16.05
CA SER A 182 -15.66 16.62 -15.32
C SER A 182 -14.48 17.06 -16.17
N SER A 183 -14.07 18.33 -16.08
CA SER A 183 -12.93 18.83 -16.86
C SER A 183 -11.61 18.50 -16.17
N LEU A 184 -10.89 17.49 -16.66
CA LEU A 184 -9.55 17.14 -16.16
C LEU A 184 -8.58 18.33 -16.25
N LYS A 185 -8.64 19.11 -17.34
CA LYS A 185 -7.79 20.30 -17.50
C LYS A 185 -8.01 21.33 -16.38
N GLN A 186 -9.26 21.64 -16.06
CA GLN A 186 -9.57 22.58 -14.98
C GLN A 186 -9.20 22.01 -13.61
N HIS A 187 -9.41 20.70 -13.41
CA HIS A 187 -8.98 19.99 -12.21
C HIS A 187 -7.47 20.16 -11.98
N LEU A 188 -6.65 19.83 -12.98
CA LEU A 188 -5.20 19.92 -12.90
C LEU A 188 -4.71 21.37 -12.69
N ALA A 189 -5.35 22.36 -13.33
CA ALA A 189 -5.01 23.77 -13.15
C ALA A 189 -5.20 24.26 -11.70
N HIS A 190 -6.12 23.65 -10.94
CA HIS A 190 -6.35 23.98 -9.54
C HIS A 190 -5.49 23.18 -8.55
N LEU A 191 -4.77 22.13 -8.99
CA LEU A 191 -3.91 21.34 -8.11
C LEU A 191 -2.82 22.18 -7.45
N CYS A 192 -2.13 23.01 -8.25
CA CYS A 192 -0.98 23.79 -7.78
C CYS A 192 -1.32 24.69 -6.59
N GLY A 193 -2.52 25.27 -6.55
CA GLY A 193 -2.96 26.13 -5.45
C GLY A 193 -3.06 25.35 -4.13
N GLY A 194 -3.70 24.18 -4.17
CA GLY A 194 -3.78 23.27 -3.03
C GLY A 194 -2.40 22.81 -2.57
N ILE A 195 -1.55 22.35 -3.50
CA ILE A 195 -0.21 21.86 -3.15
C ILE A 195 0.64 22.98 -2.54
N LYS A 196 0.66 24.19 -3.12
CA LYS A 196 1.42 25.33 -2.56
C LYS A 196 0.93 25.75 -1.17
N LYS A 197 -0.37 25.63 -0.89
CA LYS A 197 -0.94 25.96 0.43
C LYS A 197 -0.39 25.03 1.52
N TYR A 198 -0.42 23.72 1.27
CA TYR A 198 -0.11 22.70 2.28
C TYR A 198 1.34 22.22 2.27
N ILE A 199 2.05 22.29 1.14
CA ILE A 199 3.44 21.86 0.97
C ILE A 199 4.22 23.02 0.34
N ARG A 200 4.69 23.93 1.20
CA ARG A 200 5.28 25.20 0.75
C ARG A 200 6.65 24.98 0.15
N SER A 201 7.47 24.20 0.84
CA SER A 201 8.82 23.86 0.38
C SER A 201 8.78 22.92 -0.83
N GLU A 202 9.66 23.17 -1.79
CA GLU A 202 9.82 22.34 -2.99
C GLU A 202 10.77 21.15 -2.76
N THR A 203 11.64 21.27 -1.76
CA THR A 203 12.71 20.31 -1.47
C THR A 203 12.49 19.53 -0.18
N LYS A 204 11.46 19.86 0.60
CA LYS A 204 11.11 19.15 1.82
C LYS A 204 10.67 17.73 1.47
N GLU A 205 11.25 16.76 2.15
CA GLU A 205 10.78 15.37 2.15
C GLU A 205 9.53 15.24 3.03
N GLY A 206 8.57 14.41 2.63
CA GLY A 206 7.29 14.34 3.32
C GLY A 206 6.40 13.21 2.81
N LEU A 207 5.30 12.95 3.51
CA LEU A 207 4.21 12.10 3.04
C LEU A 207 3.06 12.98 2.57
N ALA A 208 2.59 12.73 1.35
CA ALA A 208 1.50 13.45 0.72
C ALA A 208 0.37 12.47 0.35
N ILE A 209 -0.66 12.44 1.17
CA ILE A 209 -1.74 11.47 1.09
C ILE A 209 -2.97 12.13 0.46
N ILE A 210 -3.46 11.57 -0.64
CA ILE A 210 -4.72 11.99 -1.27
C ILE A 210 -5.85 11.13 -0.71
N ASP A 211 -6.79 11.76 -0.01
CA ASP A 211 -7.91 11.09 0.64
C ASP A 211 -9.21 11.37 -0.12
N TRP A 212 -9.39 10.59 -1.20
CA TRP A 212 -10.57 10.62 -2.06
C TRP A 212 -11.33 9.30 -1.93
N GLU A 213 -12.47 9.36 -1.26
CA GLU A 213 -13.22 8.18 -0.87
C GLU A 213 -14.57 8.06 -1.56
N GLU A 214 -14.99 9.08 -2.29
CA GLU A 214 -16.34 9.28 -2.81
C GLU A 214 -16.72 8.17 -3.78
N TRP A 215 -15.85 7.87 -4.74
CA TRP A 215 -15.96 6.76 -5.68
C TRP A 215 -14.70 5.89 -5.70
N ARG A 216 -14.78 4.71 -6.33
CA ARG A 216 -13.65 3.81 -6.59
C ARG A 216 -13.41 3.74 -8.10
N PRO A 217 -12.15 3.67 -8.57
CA PRO A 217 -11.85 3.69 -10.00
C PRO A 217 -12.32 2.42 -10.74
N ILE A 218 -12.63 1.34 -10.01
CA ILE A 218 -13.23 0.12 -10.57
C ILE A 218 -14.74 0.17 -10.34
N TRP A 219 -15.51 0.10 -11.41
CA TRP A 219 -16.96 0.23 -11.46
C TRP A 219 -17.67 -0.61 -10.41
N ILE A 220 -17.31 -1.90 -10.31
CA ILE A 220 -17.98 -2.85 -9.42
C ILE A 220 -17.75 -2.55 -7.93
N ARG A 221 -16.70 -1.79 -7.58
CA ARG A 221 -16.41 -1.34 -6.22
C ARG A 221 -17.27 -0.16 -5.76
N ASN A 222 -18.11 0.39 -6.65
CA ASN A 222 -19.08 1.44 -6.33
C ASN A 222 -20.44 0.83 -5.97
N TRP A 223 -20.45 -0.05 -4.96
CA TRP A 223 -21.67 -0.56 -4.32
C TRP A 223 -22.30 0.47 -3.39
N VAL A 224 -23.52 0.22 -2.92
CA VAL A 224 -24.26 1.10 -1.99
C VAL A 224 -23.39 1.48 -0.78
N PRO A 225 -23.24 2.78 -0.46
CA PRO A 225 -24.02 3.92 -0.95
C PRO A 225 -23.42 4.65 -2.18
N LYS A 226 -22.40 4.10 -2.84
CA LYS A 226 -21.71 4.69 -4.00
C LYS A 226 -22.36 4.31 -5.34
N ASP A 227 -23.51 3.64 -5.33
CA ASP A 227 -24.23 3.27 -6.54
C ASP A 227 -24.76 4.50 -7.31
N ILE A 228 -24.87 5.67 -6.67
CA ILE A 228 -25.16 6.96 -7.33
C ILE A 228 -24.20 7.24 -8.50
N TYR A 229 -22.91 6.92 -8.39
CA TYR A 229 -21.95 7.12 -9.46
C TYR A 229 -22.24 6.23 -10.67
N ARG A 230 -22.69 4.98 -10.43
CA ARG A 230 -23.10 4.07 -11.51
C ARG A 230 -24.39 4.55 -12.17
N ASN A 231 -25.37 4.98 -11.36
CA ASN A 231 -26.66 5.46 -11.84
C ASN A 231 -26.49 6.72 -12.69
N ALA A 232 -25.74 7.71 -12.19
CA ALA A 232 -25.44 8.94 -12.93
C ALA A 232 -24.69 8.68 -14.24
N SER A 233 -23.71 7.77 -14.22
CA SER A 233 -22.96 7.37 -15.41
C SER A 233 -23.89 6.77 -16.49
N CYS A 234 -24.83 5.91 -16.09
CA CYS A 234 -25.84 5.36 -17.00
C CYS A 234 -26.78 6.45 -17.55
N GLN A 235 -27.20 7.41 -16.72
CA GLN A 235 -28.05 8.51 -17.15
C GLN A 235 -27.36 9.40 -18.20
N LEU A 236 -26.07 9.69 -18.03
CA LEU A 236 -25.29 10.45 -19.02
C LEU A 236 -25.25 9.76 -20.40
N VAL A 237 -25.12 8.43 -20.42
CA VAL A 237 -25.17 7.65 -21.66
C VAL A 237 -26.56 7.73 -22.29
N LEU A 238 -27.62 7.57 -21.51
CA LEU A 238 -29.01 7.64 -21.97
C LEU A 238 -29.37 9.02 -22.52
N THR A 239 -28.91 10.11 -21.89
CA THR A 239 -29.13 11.47 -22.38
C THR A 239 -28.52 11.68 -23.77
N ARG A 240 -27.34 11.12 -24.03
CA ARG A 240 -26.67 11.24 -25.34
C ARG A 240 -27.19 10.25 -26.38
N ARG A 241 -27.71 9.10 -25.95
CA ARG A 241 -28.19 8.03 -26.83
C ARG A 241 -29.53 7.48 -26.32
N PRO A 242 -30.63 8.22 -26.52
CA PRO A 242 -31.95 7.76 -26.12
C PRO A 242 -32.33 6.45 -26.82
N GLY A 243 -32.93 5.51 -26.09
CA GLY A 243 -33.42 4.24 -26.65
C GLY A 243 -32.40 3.10 -26.71
N LEU A 244 -31.17 3.27 -26.23
CA LEU A 244 -30.23 2.15 -26.09
C LEU A 244 -30.75 1.10 -25.09
N PRO A 245 -30.57 -0.21 -25.37
CA PRO A 245 -30.88 -1.27 -24.42
C PRO A 245 -30.06 -1.14 -23.14
N GLU A 246 -30.66 -1.48 -21.99
CA GLU A 246 -30.06 -1.30 -20.66
C GLU A 246 -28.66 -1.94 -20.53
N ALA A 247 -28.47 -3.14 -21.08
CA ALA A 247 -27.18 -3.84 -21.05
C ALA A 247 -26.09 -3.06 -21.79
N GLN A 248 -26.43 -2.41 -22.91
CA GLN A 248 -25.49 -1.59 -23.68
C GLN A 248 -25.19 -0.28 -22.96
N VAL A 249 -26.20 0.33 -22.31
CA VAL A 249 -26.03 1.52 -21.46
C VAL A 249 -25.05 1.23 -20.33
N LYS A 250 -25.25 0.14 -19.58
CA LYS A 250 -24.35 -0.24 -18.47
C LYS A 250 -22.93 -0.47 -18.94
N LYS A 251 -22.73 -1.16 -20.07
CA LYS A 251 -21.40 -1.42 -20.63
C LYS A 251 -20.69 -0.14 -21.06
N ALA A 252 -21.40 0.77 -21.73
CA ALA A 252 -20.85 2.07 -22.12
C ALA A 252 -20.54 2.94 -20.90
N ALA A 253 -21.45 3.01 -19.93
CA ALA A 253 -21.28 3.78 -18.70
C ALA A 253 -20.09 3.29 -17.87
N GLN A 254 -19.92 1.97 -17.76
CA GLN A 254 -18.75 1.37 -17.11
C GLN A 254 -17.46 1.78 -17.82
N TYR A 255 -17.40 1.61 -19.14
CA TYR A 255 -16.20 1.94 -19.93
C TYR A 255 -15.82 3.42 -19.80
N GLU A 256 -16.78 4.33 -19.94
CA GLU A 256 -16.53 5.77 -19.83
C GLU A 256 -16.10 6.16 -18.40
N PHE A 257 -16.76 5.61 -17.38
CA PHE A 257 -16.44 5.88 -15.99
C PHE A 257 -15.04 5.38 -15.61
N GLU A 258 -14.72 4.10 -15.84
CA GLU A 258 -13.43 3.52 -15.45
C GLU A 258 -12.27 4.18 -16.21
N THR A 259 -12.47 4.50 -17.49
CA THR A 259 -11.47 5.22 -18.30
C THR A 259 -11.18 6.60 -17.71
N SER A 260 -12.24 7.37 -17.43
CA SER A 260 -12.09 8.73 -16.92
C SER A 260 -11.61 8.75 -15.47
N ALA A 261 -12.05 7.80 -14.64
CA ALA A 261 -11.60 7.63 -13.26
C ALA A 261 -10.10 7.30 -13.20
N SER A 262 -9.64 6.39 -14.07
CA SER A 262 -8.23 6.07 -14.21
C SER A 262 -7.41 7.29 -14.62
N GLU A 263 -7.86 8.02 -15.64
CA GLU A 263 -7.16 9.22 -16.11
C GLU A 263 -7.09 10.31 -15.03
N PHE A 264 -8.21 10.60 -14.35
CA PHE A 264 -8.25 11.58 -13.26
C PHE A 264 -7.24 11.27 -12.16
N MET A 265 -7.27 10.04 -11.62
CA MET A 265 -6.38 9.68 -10.51
C MET A 265 -4.92 9.64 -10.94
N LYS A 266 -4.64 9.09 -12.13
CA LYS A 266 -3.30 8.95 -12.70
C LYS A 266 -2.65 10.31 -12.97
N GLU A 267 -3.34 11.20 -13.67
CA GLU A 267 -2.79 12.53 -14.00
C GLU A 267 -2.69 13.43 -12.77
N THR A 268 -3.57 13.26 -11.77
CA THR A 268 -3.43 13.95 -10.47
C THR A 268 -2.11 13.58 -9.80
N LEU A 269 -1.82 12.28 -9.62
CA LEU A 269 -0.55 11.83 -9.03
C LEU A 269 0.64 12.29 -9.84
N ARG A 270 0.59 12.14 -11.17
CA ARG A 270 1.68 12.54 -12.05
C ARG A 270 1.97 14.04 -11.93
N HIS A 271 0.94 14.88 -11.93
CA HIS A 271 1.12 16.32 -11.79
C HIS A 271 1.65 16.67 -10.39
N ALA A 272 1.06 16.10 -9.33
CA ALA A 272 1.44 16.38 -7.95
C ALA A 272 2.89 15.97 -7.65
N LYS A 273 3.32 14.77 -8.07
CA LYS A 273 4.69 14.30 -7.85
C LYS A 273 5.72 15.09 -8.66
N ASN A 274 5.38 15.52 -9.89
CA ASN A 274 6.28 16.39 -10.65
C ASN A 274 6.39 17.78 -10.01
N PHE A 275 5.31 18.26 -9.39
CA PHE A 275 5.27 19.55 -8.73
C PHE A 275 5.97 19.54 -7.35
N ARG A 276 5.97 18.40 -6.64
CA ARG A 276 6.67 18.16 -5.37
C ARG A 276 7.35 16.78 -5.39
N PRO A 277 8.54 16.67 -6.00
CA PRO A 277 9.20 15.37 -6.25
C PRO A 277 9.81 14.73 -5.00
N GLN A 278 10.03 15.49 -3.93
CA GLN A 278 10.56 14.96 -2.66
C GLN A 278 9.46 14.43 -1.73
N GLN A 279 8.19 14.60 -2.11
CA GLN A 279 7.06 14.08 -1.35
C GLN A 279 6.71 12.68 -1.83
N LEU A 280 6.39 11.79 -0.89
CA LEU A 280 5.84 10.48 -1.18
C LEU A 280 4.33 10.61 -1.36
N TRP A 281 3.88 10.64 -2.61
CA TRP A 281 2.50 10.67 -3.04
C TRP A 281 1.87 9.28 -3.13
N GLY A 282 0.61 9.19 -2.70
CA GLY A 282 -0.25 8.03 -2.87
C GLY A 282 -1.67 8.30 -2.38
N TYR A 283 -2.59 7.43 -2.74
CA TYR A 283 -3.98 7.51 -2.27
C TYR A 283 -4.16 6.74 -0.97
N TYR A 284 -4.84 7.35 0.00
CA TYR A 284 -5.33 6.66 1.18
C TYR A 284 -6.22 5.47 0.77
N LEU A 285 -6.24 4.43 1.60
CA LEU A 285 -6.96 3.16 1.44
C LEU A 285 -6.34 2.18 0.45
N PHE A 286 -5.51 2.61 -0.50
CA PHE A 286 -5.03 1.74 -1.56
C PHE A 286 -3.67 1.07 -1.25
N PRO A 287 -3.51 -0.23 -1.55
CA PRO A 287 -4.56 -1.16 -2.00
C PRO A 287 -5.50 -1.57 -0.85
N ASP A 288 -6.76 -1.88 -1.19
CA ASP A 288 -7.70 -2.52 -0.27
C ASP A 288 -7.78 -4.02 -0.58
N CYS A 289 -7.82 -4.83 0.48
CA CYS A 289 -7.91 -6.29 0.47
C CYS A 289 -9.36 -6.78 0.46
N TYR A 290 -10.31 -5.97 0.93
CA TYR A 290 -11.74 -6.31 1.06
C TYR A 290 -12.04 -7.61 1.82
N ASN A 291 -11.16 -8.02 2.73
CA ASN A 291 -11.26 -9.19 3.61
C ASN A 291 -12.21 -8.96 4.81
N ARG A 292 -13.45 -8.51 4.56
CA ARG A 292 -14.39 -8.07 5.63
C ARG A 292 -15.49 -9.06 5.99
N ASP A 293 -15.39 -10.31 5.54
CA ASP A 293 -16.37 -11.38 5.80
C ASP A 293 -16.20 -12.05 7.18
N TYR A 294 -15.30 -11.54 8.03
CA TYR A 294 -15.10 -11.99 9.41
C TYR A 294 -16.38 -12.01 10.26
N SER A 295 -17.36 -11.14 9.97
CA SER A 295 -18.65 -11.12 10.68
C SER A 295 -19.56 -12.28 10.29
N LYS A 296 -19.40 -12.83 9.09
CA LYS A 296 -20.20 -13.94 8.56
C LYS A 296 -19.53 -15.30 8.79
N ASN A 297 -18.21 -15.32 8.83
CA ASN A 297 -17.40 -16.53 8.77
C ASN A 297 -16.42 -16.62 9.95
N GLN A 298 -16.81 -16.23 11.18
CA GLN A 298 -15.88 -16.06 12.30
C GLN A 298 -14.92 -17.25 12.54
N GLU A 299 -15.42 -18.48 12.45
CA GLU A 299 -14.63 -19.69 12.69
C GLU A 299 -13.70 -20.05 11.52
N SER A 300 -14.16 -19.84 10.29
CA SER A 300 -13.44 -20.20 9.05
C SER A 300 -12.67 -19.03 8.43
N TYR A 301 -12.70 -17.85 9.05
CA TYR A 301 -12.08 -16.63 8.53
C TYR A 301 -10.55 -16.76 8.48
N THR A 302 -10.01 -16.78 7.26
CA THR A 302 -8.55 -16.87 7.02
C THR A 302 -7.88 -15.50 7.06
N GLY A 303 -8.66 -14.42 6.85
CA GLY A 303 -8.16 -13.07 6.64
C GLY A 303 -7.68 -12.78 5.24
N GLU A 304 -7.55 -13.78 4.36
CA GLU A 304 -7.00 -13.60 3.02
C GLU A 304 -7.82 -12.62 2.18
N CYS A 305 -7.14 -11.88 1.32
CA CYS A 305 -7.81 -11.07 0.31
C CYS A 305 -8.46 -12.01 -0.71
N PRO A 306 -9.76 -11.86 -1.03
CA PRO A 306 -10.38 -12.66 -2.06
C PRO A 306 -9.60 -12.57 -3.38
N ASP A 307 -9.44 -13.68 -4.11
CA ASP A 307 -8.64 -13.71 -5.34
C ASP A 307 -9.12 -12.71 -6.40
N VAL A 308 -10.44 -12.50 -6.48
CA VAL A 308 -11.03 -11.48 -7.36
C VAL A 308 -10.56 -10.06 -7.00
N GLU A 309 -10.31 -9.79 -5.72
CA GLU A 309 -9.85 -8.48 -5.25
C GLU A 309 -8.36 -8.27 -5.51
N LYS A 310 -7.55 -9.33 -5.41
CA LYS A 310 -6.15 -9.31 -5.83
C LYS A 310 -6.03 -9.03 -7.34
N THR A 311 -6.80 -9.74 -8.17
CA THR A 311 -6.86 -9.49 -9.63
C THR A 311 -7.34 -8.07 -9.94
N ARG A 312 -8.34 -7.56 -9.21
CA ARG A 312 -8.79 -6.16 -9.35
C ARG A 312 -7.71 -5.16 -8.97
N ASN A 313 -6.90 -5.46 -7.96
CA ASN A 313 -5.74 -4.63 -7.63
C ASN A 313 -4.68 -4.70 -8.74
N ASP A 314 -4.51 -5.84 -9.41
CA ASP A 314 -3.58 -5.95 -10.56
C ASP A 314 -4.02 -5.05 -11.74
N TYR A 315 -5.33 -4.93 -11.98
CA TYR A 315 -5.87 -3.99 -12.98
C TYR A 315 -5.61 -2.51 -12.66
N LEU A 316 -5.25 -2.18 -11.42
CA LEU A 316 -4.84 -0.84 -11.01
C LEU A 316 -3.33 -0.60 -11.19
N SER A 317 -2.62 -1.41 -11.97
CA SER A 317 -1.20 -1.22 -12.28
C SER A 317 -0.82 0.21 -12.70
N TRP A 318 -1.71 0.93 -13.37
CA TRP A 318 -1.54 2.33 -13.74
C TRP A 318 -1.45 3.28 -12.52
N LEU A 319 -2.13 2.96 -11.42
CA LEU A 319 -2.12 3.73 -10.18
C LEU A 319 -0.82 3.50 -9.41
N TRP A 320 -0.41 2.24 -9.32
CA TRP A 320 0.79 1.82 -8.61
C TRP A 320 2.06 2.38 -9.25
N LYS A 321 2.12 2.36 -10.58
CA LYS A 321 3.23 2.94 -11.37
C LYS A 321 3.41 4.44 -11.14
N GLU A 322 2.30 5.17 -10.94
CA GLU A 322 2.37 6.61 -10.72
C GLU A 322 2.60 6.98 -9.24
N SER A 323 2.25 6.09 -8.31
CA SER A 323 2.43 6.28 -6.87
C SER A 323 3.91 6.20 -6.47
N THR A 324 4.26 6.90 -5.39
CA THR A 324 5.59 6.85 -4.78
C THR A 324 5.57 6.25 -3.37
N ALA A 325 4.39 6.00 -2.81
CA ALA A 325 4.15 5.22 -1.59
C ALA A 325 2.76 4.58 -1.61
N LEU A 326 2.52 3.58 -0.76
CA LEU A 326 1.21 2.95 -0.56
C LEU A 326 0.67 3.27 0.85
N TYR A 327 -0.64 3.52 0.95
CA TYR A 327 -1.31 3.94 2.19
C TYR A 327 -2.53 3.07 2.51
N PRO A 328 -2.36 1.74 2.69
CA PRO A 328 -3.46 0.85 3.02
C PRO A 328 -4.00 1.16 4.41
N SER A 329 -5.33 1.16 4.58
CA SER A 329 -5.97 1.24 5.90
C SER A 329 -6.02 -0.15 6.54
N ILE A 330 -5.71 -0.25 7.83
CA ILE A 330 -5.78 -1.49 8.63
C ILE A 330 -6.64 -1.30 9.88
N TYR A 331 -7.62 -0.41 9.82
CA TYR A 331 -8.49 -0.07 10.95
C TYR A 331 -9.26 -1.30 11.46
N LEU A 332 -9.21 -1.54 12.76
CA LEU A 332 -9.91 -2.63 13.41
C LEU A 332 -11.33 -2.21 13.80
N GLU A 333 -12.31 -3.02 13.43
CA GLU A 333 -13.65 -2.97 14.01
C GLU A 333 -13.68 -3.65 15.38
N ASP A 334 -14.66 -3.28 16.21
CA ASP A 334 -14.82 -3.81 17.56
C ASP A 334 -14.97 -5.35 17.61
N ILE A 335 -15.61 -5.95 16.60
CA ILE A 335 -15.75 -7.41 16.48
C ILE A 335 -14.40 -8.13 16.33
N LEU A 336 -13.34 -7.40 15.93
CA LEU A 336 -11.99 -7.93 15.79
C LEU A 336 -11.13 -7.68 17.04
N ALA A 337 -11.62 -6.91 18.02
CA ALA A 337 -10.86 -6.51 19.19
C ALA A 337 -10.38 -7.72 20.00
N ASN A 338 -9.08 -7.80 20.28
CA ASN A 338 -8.44 -8.89 21.02
C ASN A 338 -8.66 -10.28 20.41
N THR A 339 -8.74 -10.37 19.08
CA THR A 339 -8.96 -11.66 18.40
C THR A 339 -7.83 -12.03 17.46
N THR A 340 -7.64 -13.33 17.24
CA THR A 340 -6.77 -13.85 16.19
C THR A 340 -7.25 -13.45 14.79
N ASN A 341 -8.56 -13.21 14.62
CA ASN A 341 -9.12 -12.70 13.37
C ASN A 341 -8.71 -11.25 13.10
N GLY A 342 -8.57 -10.41 14.13
CA GLY A 342 -7.99 -9.07 14.01
C GLY A 342 -6.56 -9.11 13.47
N HIS A 343 -5.76 -10.03 13.98
CA HIS A 343 -4.40 -10.30 13.49
C HIS A 343 -4.39 -10.77 12.03
N ARG A 344 -5.21 -11.77 11.68
CA ARG A 344 -5.36 -12.26 10.28
C ARG A 344 -5.81 -11.15 9.34
N PHE A 345 -6.76 -10.33 9.77
CA PHE A 345 -7.28 -9.20 9.00
C PHE A 345 -6.17 -8.21 8.64
N VAL A 346 -5.34 -7.81 9.60
CA VAL A 346 -4.23 -6.88 9.35
C VAL A 346 -3.15 -7.53 8.50
N ARG A 347 -2.69 -8.74 8.88
CA ARG A 347 -1.60 -9.45 8.18
C ARG A 347 -1.85 -9.52 6.68
N SER A 348 -3.04 -9.93 6.27
CA SER A 348 -3.37 -10.07 4.85
C SER A 348 -3.40 -8.73 4.10
N ARG A 349 -3.82 -7.65 4.75
CA ARG A 349 -3.82 -6.30 4.17
C ARG A 349 -2.40 -5.78 3.95
N VAL A 350 -1.51 -6.02 4.92
CA VAL A 350 -0.09 -5.68 4.79
C VAL A 350 0.58 -6.53 3.72
N LYS A 351 0.29 -7.84 3.68
CA LYS A 351 0.79 -8.76 2.64
C LYS A 351 0.34 -8.34 1.23
N GLU A 352 -0.90 -7.91 1.05
CA GLU A 352 -1.36 -7.41 -0.25
C GLU A 352 -0.66 -6.11 -0.66
N ALA A 353 -0.45 -5.18 0.27
CA ALA A 353 0.35 -3.99 0.01
C ALA A 353 1.79 -4.33 -0.37
N LEU A 354 2.42 -5.31 0.30
CA LEU A 354 3.75 -5.80 -0.04
C LEU A 354 3.79 -6.41 -1.44
N ARG A 355 2.80 -7.25 -1.79
CA ARG A 355 2.68 -7.83 -3.12
C ARG A 355 2.60 -6.75 -4.20
N ILE A 356 1.75 -5.73 -4.02
CA ILE A 356 1.60 -4.62 -4.96
C ILE A 356 2.88 -3.77 -5.04
N SER A 357 3.54 -3.51 -3.91
CA SER A 357 4.74 -2.69 -3.86
C SER A 357 5.91 -3.25 -4.69
N GLN A 358 5.98 -4.58 -4.83
CA GLN A 358 7.02 -5.28 -5.61
C GLN A 358 6.78 -5.22 -7.12
N GLN A 359 5.54 -5.20 -7.56
CA GLN A 359 5.20 -5.50 -8.95
C GLN A 359 5.38 -4.32 -9.90
N HIS A 360 5.18 -3.08 -9.44
CA HIS A 360 4.86 -1.98 -10.37
C HIS A 360 5.89 -0.84 -10.46
N HIS A 361 6.89 -0.80 -9.59
CA HIS A 361 7.98 0.17 -9.69
C HIS A 361 9.29 -0.53 -10.08
N ASP A 362 9.96 -0.08 -11.13
CA ASP A 362 11.07 -0.86 -11.75
C ASP A 362 12.32 -0.94 -10.87
N LYS A 363 12.55 0.08 -10.04
CA LYS A 363 13.83 0.28 -9.32
C LYS A 363 13.83 -0.17 -7.87
N TYR A 364 12.67 -0.16 -7.21
CA TYR A 364 12.55 -0.37 -5.76
C TYR A 364 11.12 -0.77 -5.38
N MET A 365 10.94 -1.36 -4.20
CA MET A 365 9.62 -1.58 -3.61
C MET A 365 9.06 -0.28 -3.05
N LEU A 366 7.84 0.08 -3.45
CA LEU A 366 7.16 1.26 -2.89
C LEU A 366 7.11 1.17 -1.35
N PRO A 367 7.49 2.22 -0.61
CA PRO A 367 7.36 2.25 0.83
C PRO A 367 5.88 2.21 1.22
N ILE A 368 5.56 1.37 2.21
CA ILE A 368 4.19 1.18 2.71
C ILE A 368 4.05 1.87 4.05
N PHE A 369 3.10 2.78 4.17
CA PHE A 369 2.73 3.43 5.42
C PHE A 369 1.29 3.05 5.76
N VAL A 370 1.13 2.13 6.71
CA VAL A 370 -0.21 1.63 7.06
C VAL A 370 -0.96 2.68 7.85
N TYR A 371 -2.23 2.92 7.50
CA TYR A 371 -3.11 3.76 8.30
C TYR A 371 -3.74 2.92 9.41
N THR A 372 -3.51 3.31 10.66
CA THR A 372 -4.11 2.72 11.86
C THR A 372 -4.82 3.78 12.69
N ARG A 373 -5.58 3.37 13.71
CA ARG A 373 -6.28 4.27 14.64
C ARG A 373 -5.77 4.05 16.06
N PRO A 374 -5.83 5.07 16.94
CA PRO A 374 -5.61 4.85 18.38
C PRO A 374 -6.79 4.13 19.04
N THR A 375 -7.96 4.09 18.38
CA THR A 375 -9.21 3.49 18.88
C THR A 375 -9.83 2.56 17.83
N TYR A 376 -10.67 1.61 18.25
CA TYR A 376 -11.46 0.79 17.33
C TYR A 376 -12.45 1.66 16.52
N LEU A 377 -12.84 1.17 15.33
CA LEU A 377 -13.86 1.81 14.52
C LEU A 377 -15.20 1.90 15.27
N ARG A 378 -15.85 3.06 15.17
CA ARG A 378 -17.17 3.35 15.76
C ARG A 378 -17.24 3.25 17.29
N LYS A 379 -16.09 3.15 17.97
CA LYS A 379 -15.98 3.23 19.43
C LYS A 379 -14.86 4.19 19.84
N GLN A 380 -14.98 4.73 21.05
CA GLN A 380 -13.94 5.55 21.67
C GLN A 380 -12.94 4.72 22.48
N ALA A 381 -13.08 3.39 22.49
CA ALA A 381 -12.15 2.48 23.18
C ALA A 381 -10.81 2.42 22.44
N VAL A 382 -9.72 2.62 23.18
CA VAL A 382 -8.34 2.54 22.66
C VAL A 382 -7.96 1.11 22.32
N LEU A 383 -7.02 0.92 21.38
CA LEU A 383 -6.53 -0.42 21.03
C LEU A 383 -5.81 -1.06 22.23
N SER A 384 -6.08 -2.35 22.46
CA SER A 384 -5.36 -3.11 23.47
C SER A 384 -3.91 -3.37 23.09
N GLN A 385 -3.12 -3.87 24.04
CA GLN A 385 -1.76 -4.34 23.75
C GLN A 385 -1.72 -5.44 22.67
N MET A 386 -2.67 -6.38 22.69
CA MET A 386 -2.75 -7.44 21.67
C MET A 386 -3.02 -6.85 20.27
N ASP A 387 -3.85 -5.83 20.18
CA ASP A 387 -4.18 -5.20 18.91
C ASP A 387 -3.10 -4.22 18.44
N LEU A 388 -2.32 -3.62 19.34
CA LEU A 388 -1.08 -2.92 18.98
C LEU A 388 -0.05 -3.87 18.37
N ILE A 389 0.05 -5.09 18.90
CA ILE A 389 0.88 -6.17 18.31
C ILE A 389 0.34 -6.55 16.93
N SER A 390 -0.96 -6.80 16.84
CA SER A 390 -1.63 -7.24 15.60
C SER A 390 -1.65 -6.18 14.50
N THR A 391 -1.54 -4.89 14.85
CA THR A 391 -1.52 -3.77 13.90
C THR A 391 -0.09 -3.33 13.59
N ILE A 392 0.53 -2.61 14.52
CA ILE A 392 1.83 -1.96 14.34
C ILE A 392 2.95 -3.00 14.37
N GLY A 393 2.89 -3.96 15.29
CA GLY A 393 3.88 -5.04 15.40
C GLY A 393 3.95 -5.90 14.15
N GLU A 394 2.79 -6.32 13.66
CA GLU A 394 2.68 -7.11 12.43
C GLU A 394 3.19 -6.34 11.22
N SER A 395 2.84 -5.05 11.11
CA SER A 395 3.31 -4.20 10.01
C SER A 395 4.83 -4.01 10.01
N ALA A 396 5.44 -3.77 11.18
CA ALA A 396 6.88 -3.65 11.32
C ALA A 396 7.60 -4.96 10.99
N ALA A 397 7.11 -6.09 11.51
CA ALA A 397 7.71 -7.40 11.28
C ALA A 397 7.65 -7.85 9.82
N LEU A 398 6.58 -7.49 9.09
CA LEU A 398 6.45 -7.79 7.66
C LEU A 398 7.25 -6.84 6.74
N GLY A 399 7.82 -5.76 7.27
CA GLY A 399 8.69 -4.85 6.51
C GLY A 399 8.02 -3.58 5.97
N ALA A 400 6.85 -3.19 6.48
CA ALA A 400 6.28 -1.88 6.17
C ALA A 400 7.25 -0.75 6.57
N ALA A 401 7.17 0.41 5.89
CA ALA A 401 8.02 1.56 6.19
C ALA A 401 7.56 2.35 7.41
N GLY A 402 6.29 2.24 7.76
CA GLY A 402 5.78 2.87 8.96
C GLY A 402 4.29 2.71 9.16
N ALA A 403 3.79 3.34 10.22
CA ALA A 403 2.38 3.44 10.55
C ALA A 403 1.98 4.90 10.78
N ILE A 404 0.79 5.27 10.33
CA ILE A 404 0.20 6.60 10.50
C ILE A 404 -1.06 6.44 11.33
N PHE A 405 -1.08 7.06 12.51
CA PHE A 405 -2.28 7.18 13.32
C PHE A 405 -3.20 8.25 12.77
N TRP A 406 -4.46 7.90 12.56
CA TRP A 406 -5.51 8.83 12.19
C TRP A 406 -6.77 8.56 13.01
N ALA A 407 -7.58 9.58 13.26
CA ALA A 407 -8.92 9.42 13.80
C ALA A 407 -9.81 10.59 13.37
N GLU A 408 -11.12 10.43 13.58
CA GLU A 408 -12.10 11.49 13.33
C GLU A 408 -12.05 12.54 14.45
N SER A 409 -12.50 13.77 14.15
CA SER A 409 -12.56 14.85 15.15
C SER A 409 -13.48 14.53 16.33
N GLU A 410 -14.46 13.64 16.15
CA GLU A 410 -15.31 13.16 17.24
C GLU A 410 -14.51 12.43 18.32
N ASN A 411 -13.40 11.79 17.96
CA ASN A 411 -12.53 11.07 18.91
C ASN A 411 -11.71 12.01 19.80
N THR A 412 -11.74 13.32 19.56
CA THR A 412 -11.02 14.35 20.33
C THR A 412 -11.93 15.53 20.73
N GLY A 413 -13.24 15.32 20.68
CA GLY A 413 -14.25 16.37 20.85
C GLY A 413 -14.58 16.77 22.30
N SER A 414 -13.98 16.12 23.30
CA SER A 414 -14.24 16.38 24.72
C SER A 414 -12.99 16.30 25.59
N ARG A 415 -13.07 16.83 26.82
CA ARG A 415 -11.98 16.74 27.79
C ARG A 415 -11.66 15.30 28.16
N GLU A 416 -12.68 14.46 28.29
CA GLU A 416 -12.57 13.04 28.65
C GLU A 416 -11.84 12.27 27.55
N THR A 417 -12.24 12.47 26.28
CA THR A 417 -11.57 11.82 25.14
C THR A 417 -10.11 12.25 25.01
N CYS A 418 -9.82 13.55 25.14
CA CYS A 418 -8.44 14.04 25.17
C CYS A 418 -7.63 13.45 26.33
N GLN A 419 -8.22 13.32 27.52
CA GLN A 419 -7.54 12.72 28.68
C GLN A 419 -7.28 11.23 28.47
N THR A 420 -8.22 10.48 27.88
CA THR A 420 -8.04 9.08 27.50
C THR A 420 -6.87 8.94 26.51
N ILE A 421 -6.82 9.77 25.47
CA ILE A 421 -5.71 9.78 24.51
C ILE A 421 -4.39 10.15 25.18
N LYS A 422 -4.37 11.14 26.08
CA LYS A 422 -3.18 11.49 26.88
C LYS A 422 -2.66 10.28 27.65
N ASN A 423 -3.53 9.66 28.44
CA ASN A 423 -3.16 8.50 29.26
C ASN A 423 -2.68 7.33 28.40
N TYR A 424 -3.28 7.15 27.22
CA TYR A 424 -2.89 6.09 26.30
C TYR A 424 -1.52 6.34 25.67
N ILE A 425 -1.24 7.56 25.19
CA ILE A 425 0.08 7.95 24.65
C ILE A 425 1.17 7.85 25.73
N GLU A 426 0.90 8.30 26.95
CA GLU A 426 1.89 8.24 28.05
C GLU A 426 2.00 6.83 28.67
N GLY A 427 1.03 5.95 28.40
CA GLY A 427 0.94 4.58 28.89
C GLY A 427 1.21 3.57 27.78
N ASP A 428 0.25 2.67 27.55
CA ASP A 428 0.39 1.48 26.69
C ASP A 428 0.89 1.79 25.27
N LEU A 429 0.33 2.82 24.63
CA LEU A 429 0.70 3.17 23.25
C LEU A 429 2.14 3.65 23.18
N GLY A 430 2.53 4.59 24.04
CA GLY A 430 3.90 5.12 24.05
C GLY A 430 4.94 4.04 24.34
N HIS A 431 4.69 3.18 25.33
CA HIS A 431 5.58 2.06 25.64
C HIS A 431 5.72 1.12 24.46
N TYR A 432 4.61 0.81 23.78
CA TYR A 432 4.62 -0.07 22.63
C TYR A 432 5.35 0.54 21.42
N ILE A 433 5.14 1.84 21.13
CA ILE A 433 5.85 2.54 20.04
C ILE A 433 7.36 2.53 20.28
N ILE A 434 7.81 2.90 21.48
CA ILE A 434 9.25 2.87 21.82
C ILE A 434 9.80 1.44 21.69
N ASN A 435 9.04 0.44 22.12
CA ASN A 435 9.44 -0.96 22.00
C ASN A 435 9.69 -1.35 20.53
N VAL A 436 8.67 -1.22 19.66
CA VAL A 436 8.75 -1.69 18.27
C VAL A 436 9.75 -0.89 17.43
N THR A 437 9.78 0.44 17.58
CA THR A 437 10.70 1.30 16.79
C THR A 437 12.16 1.09 17.19
N THR A 438 12.44 0.96 18.48
CA THR A 438 13.80 0.68 18.98
C THR A 438 14.25 -0.72 18.56
N ALA A 439 13.38 -1.73 18.66
CA ALA A 439 13.71 -3.09 18.22
C ALA A 439 14.00 -3.15 16.72
N ALA A 440 13.18 -2.48 15.89
CA ALA A 440 13.42 -2.40 14.45
C ALA A 440 14.76 -1.71 14.12
N LYS A 441 15.09 -0.62 14.82
CA LYS A 441 16.36 0.08 14.69
C LYS A 441 17.55 -0.79 15.07
N LEU A 442 17.49 -1.45 16.24
CA LEU A 442 18.54 -2.34 16.71
C LEU A 442 18.75 -3.54 15.79
N CYS A 443 17.67 -4.10 15.24
CA CYS A 443 17.75 -5.17 14.26
C CYS A 443 18.43 -4.71 12.97
N SER A 444 18.02 -3.55 12.43
CA SER A 444 18.66 -2.95 11.25
C SER A 444 20.15 -2.71 11.46
N GLN A 445 20.54 -2.20 12.63
CA GLN A 445 21.95 -1.98 12.98
C GLN A 445 22.74 -3.28 13.11
N THR A 446 22.14 -4.31 13.70
CA THR A 446 22.83 -5.55 14.06
C THR A 446 22.94 -6.51 12.88
N LEU A 447 21.86 -6.70 12.12
CA LEU A 447 21.80 -7.65 11.02
C LEU A 447 22.06 -7.00 9.66
N CYS A 448 21.61 -5.75 9.48
CA CYS A 448 21.52 -5.14 8.15
C CYS A 448 22.46 -3.94 7.97
N ASN A 449 23.50 -3.81 8.81
CA ASN A 449 24.50 -2.73 8.77
C ASN A 449 23.89 -1.31 8.74
N SER A 450 22.66 -1.11 9.22
CA SER A 450 21.88 0.15 9.06
C SER A 450 21.57 0.52 7.60
N HIS A 451 21.78 -0.41 6.67
CA HIS A 451 21.61 -0.29 5.23
C HIS A 451 20.44 -1.14 4.70
N GLY A 452 19.65 -1.70 5.60
CA GLY A 452 18.39 -2.37 5.30
C GLY A 452 17.47 -2.39 6.52
N ARG A 453 16.26 -2.90 6.34
CA ARG A 453 15.33 -3.22 7.44
C ARG A 453 15.24 -4.72 7.64
N CYS A 454 14.94 -5.12 8.86
CA CYS A 454 14.62 -6.50 9.14
C CYS A 454 13.19 -6.82 8.71
N VAL A 455 13.03 -7.93 8.01
CA VAL A 455 11.74 -8.51 7.63
C VAL A 455 11.67 -9.95 8.14
N ARG A 456 10.49 -10.38 8.56
CA ARG A 456 10.26 -11.73 9.08
C ARG A 456 10.60 -12.76 7.99
N GLN A 457 11.38 -13.79 8.32
CA GLN A 457 11.75 -14.84 7.36
C GLN A 457 10.52 -15.63 6.89
N ASP A 458 9.76 -16.18 7.84
CA ASP A 458 8.45 -16.78 7.56
C ASP A 458 7.36 -15.73 7.78
N SER A 459 6.80 -15.22 6.69
CA SER A 459 5.76 -14.19 6.73
C SER A 459 4.49 -14.59 7.53
N ASP A 460 4.27 -15.88 7.79
CA ASP A 460 3.13 -16.39 8.54
C ASP A 460 3.44 -16.70 10.03
N ALA A 461 4.72 -16.70 10.42
CA ALA A 461 5.11 -16.91 11.81
C ALA A 461 4.64 -15.76 12.73
N ASN A 462 4.37 -16.07 14.00
CA ASN A 462 3.94 -15.09 15.01
C ASN A 462 5.14 -14.58 15.84
N VAL A 463 6.13 -14.01 15.15
CA VAL A 463 7.34 -13.43 15.75
C VAL A 463 7.46 -11.96 15.39
N PHE A 464 7.82 -11.12 16.35
CA PHE A 464 7.74 -9.66 16.20
C PHE A 464 9.07 -9.00 16.56
N LEU A 465 9.29 -7.79 16.03
CA LEU A 465 10.41 -6.94 16.41
C LEU A 465 10.06 -6.22 17.71
N HIS A 466 10.35 -6.87 18.85
CA HIS A 466 10.15 -6.31 20.18
C HIS A 466 11.44 -6.38 21.02
N LEU A 467 11.60 -5.43 21.93
CA LEU A 467 12.64 -5.45 22.95
C LEU A 467 12.35 -6.56 23.97
N ASN A 468 13.34 -7.39 24.23
CA ASN A 468 13.26 -8.41 25.26
C ASN A 468 13.25 -7.76 26.66
N PRO A 469 12.23 -7.98 27.50
CA PRO A 469 12.16 -7.40 28.85
C PRO A 469 13.28 -7.87 29.80
N ALA A 470 13.97 -8.98 29.50
CA ALA A 470 15.15 -9.41 30.25
C ALA A 470 16.40 -8.55 29.95
N SER A 471 16.44 -7.89 28.79
CA SER A 471 17.60 -7.14 28.29
C SER A 471 17.37 -5.62 28.27
N PHE A 472 16.10 -5.20 28.24
CA PHE A 472 15.69 -3.81 28.12
C PHE A 472 14.58 -3.46 29.11
N GLN A 473 14.62 -2.21 29.57
CA GLN A 473 13.56 -1.58 30.32
C GLN A 473 13.20 -0.25 29.65
N ILE A 474 11.90 0.02 29.50
CA ILE A 474 11.39 1.32 29.08
C ILE A 474 10.95 2.04 30.34
N TYR A 475 11.51 3.23 30.58
CA TYR A 475 11.22 4.02 31.77
C TYR A 475 10.76 5.42 31.38
N ARG A 476 10.01 6.04 32.28
CA ARG A 476 9.62 7.44 32.16
C ARG A 476 10.81 8.34 32.50
N ASN A 477 11.13 9.25 31.59
CA ASN A 477 12.16 10.25 31.76
C ASN A 477 11.55 11.54 32.36
N GLU A 478 12.36 12.35 33.05
CA GLU A 478 11.92 13.64 33.61
C GLU A 478 11.83 14.74 32.54
N GLY A 479 12.43 14.53 31.37
CA GLY A 479 12.41 15.44 30.22
C GLY A 479 11.80 14.82 28.96
N LYS A 480 12.12 15.42 27.80
CA LYS A 480 11.72 14.88 26.48
C LYS A 480 12.89 14.10 25.84
N PRO A 481 12.64 12.92 25.23
CA PRO A 481 11.35 12.25 25.13
C PRO A 481 10.89 11.65 26.47
N LEU A 482 9.57 11.58 26.67
CA LEU A 482 8.93 11.14 27.91
C LEU A 482 9.25 9.69 28.27
N LEU A 483 9.41 8.83 27.28
CA LEU A 483 9.75 7.42 27.44
C LEU A 483 11.09 7.14 26.78
N MET A 484 11.96 6.43 27.49
CA MET A 484 13.29 6.06 26.99
C MET A 484 13.58 4.58 27.21
N PRO A 485 14.12 3.87 26.20
CA PRO A 485 14.62 2.51 26.38
C PRO A 485 16.02 2.55 27.00
N ARG A 486 16.30 1.65 27.95
CA ARG A 486 17.63 1.39 28.50
C ARG A 486 17.91 -0.10 28.44
N GLY A 487 19.09 -0.47 27.93
CA GLY A 487 19.49 -1.86 27.78
C GLY A 487 20.44 -2.04 26.60
N LYS A 488 20.80 -3.30 26.34
CA LYS A 488 21.60 -3.69 25.19
C LYS A 488 21.18 -5.10 24.75
N LEU A 489 21.29 -5.39 23.45
CA LEU A 489 21.02 -6.73 22.94
C LEU A 489 21.97 -7.75 23.59
N SER A 490 21.41 -8.76 24.22
CA SER A 490 22.13 -9.95 24.69
C SER A 490 22.50 -10.86 23.52
N HIS A 491 23.35 -11.87 23.76
CA HIS A 491 23.65 -12.88 22.76
C HIS A 491 22.39 -13.65 22.32
N SER A 492 21.49 -13.98 23.26
CA SER A 492 20.22 -14.64 22.94
C SER A 492 19.29 -13.76 22.12
N ASP A 493 19.30 -12.44 22.33
CA ASP A 493 18.48 -11.53 21.52
C ASP A 493 18.98 -11.49 20.07
N LYS A 494 20.30 -11.42 19.87
CA LYS A 494 20.89 -11.46 18.53
C LYS A 494 20.58 -12.76 17.80
N ALA A 495 20.76 -13.90 18.47
CA ALA A 495 20.42 -15.21 17.93
C ALA A 495 18.93 -15.33 17.59
N PHE A 496 18.04 -14.73 18.40
CA PHE A 496 16.61 -14.65 18.07
C PHE A 496 16.36 -13.84 16.80
N LEU A 497 17.03 -12.69 16.63
CA LEU A 497 16.90 -11.87 15.43
C LEU A 497 17.41 -12.63 14.19
N GLU A 498 18.60 -13.22 14.24
CA GLU A 498 19.21 -13.99 13.15
C GLU A 498 18.34 -15.18 12.71
N LYS A 499 17.69 -15.85 13.66
CA LYS A 499 16.83 -17.00 13.39
C LYS A 499 15.51 -16.62 12.71
N ASN A 500 14.93 -15.48 13.06
CA ASN A 500 13.54 -15.15 12.72
C ASN A 500 13.39 -14.03 11.69
N PHE A 501 14.45 -13.26 11.45
CA PHE A 501 14.45 -12.11 10.55
C PHE A 501 15.59 -12.21 9.55
N GLN A 502 15.39 -11.57 8.41
CA GLN A 502 16.40 -11.38 7.35
C GLN A 502 16.41 -9.91 6.93
N CYS A 503 17.46 -9.50 6.22
CA CYS A 503 17.54 -8.15 5.74
C CYS A 503 16.82 -7.94 4.41
N HIS A 504 16.13 -6.81 4.32
CA HIS A 504 15.65 -6.24 3.07
C HIS A 504 16.38 -4.91 2.85
N CYS A 505 17.37 -4.93 1.97
CA CYS A 505 18.31 -3.84 1.79
C CYS A 505 17.68 -2.61 1.14
N TYR A 506 18.12 -1.44 1.59
CA TYR A 506 17.74 -0.18 0.98
C TYR A 506 18.36 0.00 -0.40
N GLN A 507 17.78 0.89 -1.19
CA GLN A 507 18.34 1.27 -2.49
C GLN A 507 19.82 1.65 -2.37
N GLY A 508 20.63 1.05 -3.24
CA GLY A 508 22.08 1.24 -3.23
C GLY A 508 22.86 0.22 -2.40
N TRP A 509 22.20 -0.76 -1.78
CA TRP A 509 22.85 -1.79 -0.96
C TRP A 509 22.38 -3.20 -1.31
N TYR A 510 23.27 -4.18 -1.17
CA TYR A 510 23.01 -5.60 -1.37
C TYR A 510 23.90 -6.47 -0.47
N GLY A 511 23.68 -7.78 -0.49
CA GLY A 511 24.28 -8.74 0.44
C GLY A 511 23.26 -9.23 1.47
N GLU A 512 23.57 -10.32 2.17
CA GLU A 512 22.67 -10.89 3.19
C GLU A 512 22.48 -9.95 4.37
N GLY A 513 23.49 -9.14 4.71
CA GLY A 513 23.46 -8.11 5.74
C GLY A 513 23.48 -6.68 5.20
N CYS A 514 23.23 -6.47 3.91
CA CYS A 514 23.29 -5.15 3.25
C CYS A 514 24.65 -4.44 3.39
N GLU A 515 25.73 -5.21 3.42
CA GLU A 515 27.10 -4.74 3.63
C GLU A 515 27.76 -4.18 2.37
N VAL A 516 27.25 -4.50 1.18
CA VAL A 516 27.89 -4.14 -0.08
C VAL A 516 27.14 -3.00 -0.78
N PRO A 517 27.81 -1.87 -1.09
CA PRO A 517 27.20 -0.79 -1.86
C PRO A 517 27.15 -1.11 -3.36
N LEU A 518 26.04 -0.78 -4.02
CA LEU A 518 25.89 -0.86 -5.49
C LEU A 518 26.56 0.35 -6.16
N ASN A 519 27.50 0.08 -7.07
CA ASN A 519 28.12 1.09 -7.93
C ASN A 519 27.76 0.84 -9.41
N PRO A 520 27.09 1.78 -10.10
CA PRO A 520 26.57 3.05 -9.62
C PRO A 520 25.28 2.88 -8.77
N PRO A 521 24.98 3.83 -7.85
CA PRO A 521 23.81 3.79 -6.99
C PRO A 521 22.52 3.91 -7.82
N GLY A 522 21.92 2.78 -8.17
CA GLY A 522 20.69 2.71 -8.98
C GLY A 522 20.67 1.62 -10.05
N GLY A 523 21.78 0.93 -10.30
CA GLY A 523 21.83 -0.24 -11.17
C GLY A 523 21.64 -1.52 -10.36
N GLY A 524 20.46 -2.14 -10.45
CA GLY A 524 20.37 -3.58 -10.17
C GLY A 524 21.27 -4.34 -11.15
N PRO A 525 21.68 -5.59 -10.84
CA PRO A 525 22.45 -6.39 -11.78
C PRO A 525 21.68 -6.51 -13.10
N CYS A 526 22.26 -5.92 -14.16
CA CYS A 526 21.70 -5.97 -15.50
C CYS A 526 21.84 -7.41 -16.02
N LEU A 527 20.76 -8.19 -15.93
CA LEU A 527 20.66 -9.52 -16.55
C LEU A 527 21.01 -9.48 -18.05
N SER A 528 20.79 -8.34 -18.72
CA SER A 528 21.16 -8.15 -20.13
C SER A 528 22.67 -8.08 -20.38
N CYS A 529 23.47 -7.61 -19.41
CA CYS A 529 24.92 -7.54 -19.56
C CYS A 529 25.58 -8.91 -19.36
N THR A 530 25.07 -9.72 -18.43
CA THR A 530 25.55 -11.10 -18.23
C THR A 530 25.12 -12.01 -19.38
N LEU A 531 23.90 -11.87 -19.90
CA LEU A 531 23.44 -12.58 -21.09
C LEU A 531 24.22 -12.17 -22.35
N GLY A 532 24.52 -10.89 -22.54
CA GLY A 532 25.30 -10.41 -23.69
C GLY A 532 26.75 -10.92 -23.68
N LEU A 533 27.40 -10.91 -22.51
CA LEU A 533 28.77 -11.43 -22.36
C LEU A 533 28.81 -12.95 -22.54
N GLN A 534 27.82 -13.68 -22.03
CA GLN A 534 27.72 -15.13 -22.20
C GLN A 534 27.34 -15.53 -23.64
N LEU A 535 26.53 -14.74 -24.34
CA LEU A 535 26.23 -14.96 -25.77
C LEU A 535 27.49 -14.75 -26.63
N LEU A 536 28.30 -13.73 -26.29
CA LEU A 536 29.59 -13.50 -26.96
C LEU A 536 30.57 -14.64 -26.71
N ILE A 537 30.66 -15.15 -25.48
CA ILE A 537 31.54 -16.28 -25.14
C ILE A 537 31.07 -17.56 -25.85
N THR A 538 29.76 -17.83 -25.90
CA THR A 538 29.22 -19.01 -26.59
C THR A 538 29.39 -18.92 -28.11
N LEU A 539 29.18 -17.75 -28.73
CA LEU A 539 29.48 -17.52 -30.14
C LEU A 539 30.98 -17.66 -30.45
N SER A 540 31.85 -17.22 -29.53
CA SER A 540 33.31 -17.36 -29.68
C SER A 540 33.75 -18.82 -29.60
N LEU A 541 33.19 -19.60 -28.66
CA LEU A 541 33.47 -21.03 -28.52
C LEU A 541 32.93 -21.83 -29.72
N LEU A 542 31.76 -21.49 -30.25
CA LEU A 542 31.19 -22.08 -31.46
C LEU A 542 32.04 -21.77 -32.71
N ALA A 543 32.62 -20.57 -32.79
CA ALA A 543 33.53 -20.19 -33.87
C ALA A 543 34.90 -20.90 -33.79
N CYS A 544 35.32 -21.39 -32.63
CA CYS A 544 36.54 -22.20 -32.47
C CYS A 544 36.33 -23.70 -32.69
N LEU A 545 35.08 -24.16 -32.81
CA LEU A 545 34.69 -25.56 -33.05
C LEU A 545 34.37 -25.83 -34.53
N HIS A 546 34.42 -24.81 -35.38
CA HIS A 546 34.46 -24.89 -36.84
C HIS A 546 35.85 -24.49 -37.34
#